data_AF-A0A9X1YGG7-F1
#
_entry.id   AF-A0A9X1YGG7-F1
#
_cell.length_a   1.000
_cell.length_b   1.000
_cell.length_c   1.000
_cell.angle_alpha   90.00
_cell.angle_beta   90.00
_cell.angle_gamma   90.00
#
_symmetry.space_group_name_H-M   'P 1'
#
loop_
_entity.id
_entity.type
_entity.pdbx_description
1 polymer ?
#
loop_
_entity_poly.entity_id
_entity_poly.type
_entity_poly.pdbx_seq_one_letter_code
_entity_poly.pdbx_strand_id
1 'polypeptide(L)'
;MIDPRDFDKLPPELRQKLHAKLLEFLAEHGIRPMVNRRTGELVVPLEELSAKLGISEEEGRRILGRDPRDFTVNPDDVVPLQ
;
A
#
# COMPACT_ATOMS: atom_id res chain seq x y z
N MET A 1 14.58 -11.37 -13.39
CA MET A 1 14.13 -10.65 -12.18
C MET A 1 12.91 -9.86 -12.59
N ILE A 2 11.76 -10.09 -11.93
CA ILE A 2 10.55 -9.29 -12.17
C ILE A 2 10.76 -7.97 -11.47
N ASP A 3 10.71 -6.87 -12.21
CA ASP A 3 10.73 -5.54 -11.62
C ASP A 3 9.39 -5.34 -10.89
N PRO A 4 9.35 -4.91 -9.62
CA PRO A 4 8.09 -4.65 -8.92
C PRO A 4 7.22 -3.60 -9.61
N ARG A 5 7.79 -2.81 -10.54
CA ARG A 5 7.08 -1.85 -11.40
C ARG A 5 6.34 -2.49 -12.59
N ASP A 6 6.57 -3.78 -12.85
CA ASP A 6 5.87 -4.56 -13.88
C ASP A 6 4.59 -5.22 -13.33
N PHE A 7 4.02 -4.70 -12.24
CA PHE A 7 2.79 -5.24 -11.65
C PHE A 7 1.65 -5.37 -12.67
N ASP A 8 1.49 -4.41 -13.57
CA ASP A 8 0.50 -4.47 -14.66
C ASP A 8 0.83 -5.49 -15.75
N LYS A 9 2.09 -5.90 -15.85
CA LYS A 9 2.54 -6.96 -16.77
C LYS A 9 2.43 -8.35 -16.14
N LEU A 10 2.14 -8.44 -14.84
CA LEU A 10 1.86 -9.73 -14.21
C LEU A 10 0.55 -10.31 -14.77
N PRO A 11 0.48 -11.64 -14.95
CA PRO A 11 -0.78 -12.33 -15.21
C PRO A 11 -1.85 -11.96 -14.16
N PRO A 12 -3.14 -11.88 -14.53
CA PRO A 12 -4.22 -11.51 -13.61
C PRO A 12 -4.24 -12.37 -12.33
N GLU A 13 -3.98 -13.68 -12.46
CA GLU A 13 -3.93 -14.61 -11.33
C GLU A 13 -2.79 -14.30 -10.34
N LEU A 14 -1.63 -13.87 -10.86
CA LEU A 14 -0.50 -13.49 -10.02
C LEU A 14 -0.75 -12.14 -9.33
N ARG A 15 -1.40 -11.19 -10.01
CA ARG A 15 -1.84 -9.94 -9.37
C ARG A 15 -2.81 -10.19 -8.23
N GLN A 16 -3.80 -11.08 -8.44
CA GLN A 16 -4.75 -11.45 -7.39
C GLN A 16 -4.05 -12.11 -6.21
N LYS A 17 -3.12 -13.05 -6.45
CA LYS A 17 -2.34 -13.67 -5.38
C LYS A 17 -1.49 -12.67 -4.61
N LEU A 18 -0.85 -11.72 -5.32
CA LEU A 18 -0.01 -10.71 -4.68
C LEU A 18 -0.86 -9.73 -3.86
N HIS A 19 -2.02 -9.34 -4.37
CA HIS A 19 -2.99 -8.52 -3.65
C HIS A 19 -3.47 -9.25 -2.37
N ALA A 20 -3.87 -10.52 -2.48
CA ALA A 20 -4.28 -11.32 -1.31
C ALA A 20 -3.17 -11.42 -0.27
N LYS A 21 -1.93 -11.68 -0.70
CA LYS A 21 -0.75 -11.73 0.19
C LYS A 21 -0.45 -10.40 0.86
N LEU A 22 -0.64 -9.28 0.15
CA LEU A 22 -0.50 -7.95 0.72
C LEU A 22 -1.54 -7.71 1.81
N LEU A 23 -2.81 -8.08 1.58
CA LEU A 23 -3.87 -7.95 2.58
C LEU A 23 -3.62 -8.84 3.80
N GLU A 24 -3.17 -10.09 3.59
CA GLU A 24 -2.74 -10.98 4.68
C GLU A 24 -1.63 -10.34 5.51
N PHE A 25 -0.58 -9.84 4.85
CA PHE A 25 0.54 -9.16 5.52
C PHE A 25 0.06 -7.95 6.35
N LEU A 26 -0.77 -7.08 5.77
CA LEU A 26 -1.30 -5.92 6.48
C LEU A 26 -2.15 -6.35 7.69
N ALA A 27 -2.98 -7.37 7.54
CA ALA A 27 -3.80 -7.92 8.62
C ALA A 27 -2.94 -8.55 9.73
N GLU A 28 -1.89 -9.29 9.40
CA GLU A 28 -0.94 -9.88 10.37
C GLU A 28 -0.26 -8.81 11.22
N HIS A 29 0.06 -7.66 10.62
CA HIS A 29 0.63 -6.52 11.33
C HIS A 29 -0.43 -5.62 12.01
N GLY A 30 -1.73 -5.90 11.82
CA GLY A 30 -2.84 -5.14 12.38
C GLY A 30 -3.01 -3.76 11.74
N ILE A 31 -2.52 -3.58 10.51
CA ILE A 31 -2.66 -2.36 9.72
C ILE A 31 -4.00 -2.43 8.99
N ARG A 32 -4.78 -1.35 9.06
CA ARG A 32 -6.07 -1.28 8.37
C ARG A 32 -5.91 -0.50 7.07
N PRO A 33 -5.88 -1.16 5.91
CA PRO A 33 -5.86 -0.45 4.66
C PRO A 33 -7.20 0.25 4.41
N MET A 34 -7.11 1.33 3.64
CA MET A 34 -8.22 2.07 3.10
C MET A 34 -8.28 1.87 1.58
N VAL A 35 -9.40 2.25 0.97
CA VAL A 35 -9.57 2.29 -0.48
C VAL A 35 -9.95 3.69 -0.90
N ASN A 36 -9.28 4.21 -1.92
CA ASN A 36 -9.69 5.43 -2.59
C ASN A 36 -10.92 5.13 -3.45
N ARG A 37 -12.05 5.76 -3.13
CA ARG A 37 -13.33 5.57 -3.83
C ARG A 37 -13.31 6.04 -5.29
N ARG A 38 -12.45 6.98 -5.64
CA ARG A 38 -12.36 7.52 -7.00
C ARG A 38 -11.51 6.63 -7.91
N THR A 39 -10.39 6.13 -7.40
CA THR A 39 -9.42 5.36 -8.19
C THR A 39 -9.55 3.85 -7.99
N GLY A 40 -10.19 3.41 -6.91
CA GLY A 40 -10.24 2.00 -6.49
C GLY A 40 -8.93 1.49 -5.90
N GLU A 41 -7.95 2.37 -5.68
CA GLU A 41 -6.62 1.99 -5.20
C GLU A 41 -6.60 1.74 -3.69
N LEU A 42 -5.79 0.76 -3.30
CA LEU A 42 -5.51 0.47 -1.90
C LEU A 42 -4.57 1.55 -1.34
N VAL A 43 -5.00 2.19 -0.25
CA VAL A 43 -4.26 3.21 0.47
C VAL A 43 -3.85 2.64 1.82
N VAL A 44 -2.56 2.65 2.11
CA VAL A 44 -2.02 2.17 3.39
C VAL A 44 -1.41 3.36 4.13
N PRO A 45 -1.78 3.60 5.41
CA PRO A 45 -1.14 4.65 6.21
C PRO A 45 0.36 4.36 6.38
N LEU A 46 1.19 5.26 5.85
CA LEU A 46 2.64 5.09 5.91
C LEU A 46 3.17 5.08 7.34
N GLU A 47 2.61 5.94 8.20
CA GLU A 47 2.98 6.02 9.62
C GLU A 47 2.77 4.66 10.32
N GLU A 48 1.58 4.07 10.17
CA GLU A 48 1.27 2.75 10.75
C GLU A 48 2.19 1.66 10.19
N LEU A 49 2.37 1.62 8.86
CA LEU A 49 3.24 0.64 8.22
C LEU A 49 4.68 0.77 8.70
N SER A 50 5.22 1.99 8.77
CA SER A 50 6.60 2.25 9.20
C SER A 50 6.79 1.84 10.65
N ALA A 51 5.86 2.23 11.53
CA ALA A 51 5.87 1.84 12.94
C ALA A 51 5.87 0.32 13.12
N LYS A 52 5.07 -0.41 12.33
CA LYS A 52 4.99 -1.88 12.39
C LYS A 52 6.23 -2.59 11.84
N LEU A 53 6.91 -1.96 10.89
CA LEU A 53 8.19 -2.42 10.35
C LEU A 53 9.38 -2.03 11.23
N GLY A 54 9.17 -1.27 12.31
CA GLY A 54 10.23 -0.83 13.21
C GLY A 54 11.14 0.25 12.64
N ILE A 55 10.66 0.99 11.64
CA ILE A 55 11.40 2.09 11.00
C ILE A 55 10.67 3.43 11.23
N SER A 56 11.39 4.54 11.08
CA SER A 56 10.75 5.87 11.13
C SER A 56 9.92 6.10 9.88
N GLU A 57 8.92 6.98 9.97
CA GLU A 57 8.13 7.40 8.81
C GLU A 57 9.02 8.03 7.72
N GLU A 58 10.04 8.81 8.09
CA GLU A 58 11.00 9.38 7.15
C GLU A 58 11.77 8.30 6.37
N GLU A 59 12.18 7.22 7.04
CA GLU A 59 12.84 6.10 6.39
C GLU A 59 11.85 5.33 5.51
N GLY A 60 10.61 5.13 5.96
CA GLY A 60 9.52 4.59 5.15
C GLY A 60 9.28 5.41 3.87
N ARG A 61 9.26 6.74 3.97
CA ARG A 61 9.16 7.66 2.82
C ARG A 61 10.34 7.51 1.87
N ARG A 62 11.55 7.32 2.39
CA ARG A 62 12.76 7.13 1.58
C ARG A 62 12.76 5.81 0.82
N ILE A 63 12.27 4.74 1.45
CA ILE A 63 12.21 3.39 0.87
C ILE A 63 11.10 3.29 -0.18
N LEU A 64 9.90 3.80 0.13
CA LEU A 64 8.71 3.64 -0.70
C LEU A 64 8.49 4.79 -1.68
N GLY A 65 8.97 5.99 -1.36
CA GLY A 65 8.68 7.20 -2.10
C GLY A 65 9.78 7.59 -3.07
N ARG A 66 9.37 7.97 -4.28
CA ARG A 66 10.21 8.76 -5.19
C ARG A 66 9.73 10.20 -5.27
N ASP A 67 8.42 10.43 -5.14
CA ASP A 67 7.77 11.75 -5.17
C ASP A 67 6.93 11.95 -3.89
N PRO A 68 6.99 13.12 -3.23
CA PRO A 68 6.17 13.41 -2.04
C PRO A 68 4.66 13.24 -2.27
N ARG A 69 4.19 13.36 -3.51
CA ARG A 69 2.76 13.22 -3.88
C ARG A 69 2.24 11.80 -3.75
N ASP A 70 3.12 10.80 -3.74
CA ASP A 70 2.74 9.38 -3.58
C ASP A 70 2.11 9.11 -2.18
N PHE A 71 2.32 10.03 -1.23
CA PHE A 71 1.82 9.93 0.14
C PHE A 71 0.66 10.87 0.45
N THR A 72 0.19 11.65 -0.52
CA THR A 72 -0.91 12.59 -0.33
C THR A 72 -2.19 12.03 -0.92
N VAL A 73 -3.18 11.78 -0.07
CA VAL A 73 -4.54 11.39 -0.47
C VAL A 73 -5.53 12.40 0.10
N ASN A 74 -6.64 12.62 -0.59
CA ASN A 74 -7.73 13.41 -0.02
C ASN A 74 -8.51 12.54 0.99
N PRO A 75 -8.63 12.95 2.26
CA PRO A 75 -9.31 12.15 3.30
C PRO A 75 -10.78 11.88 2.97
N ASP A 76 -11.48 12.76 2.26
CA ASP A 76 -12.87 12.55 1.84
C ASP A 76 -13.03 11.45 0.77
N ASP A 77 -11.94 11.12 0.08
CA ASP A 77 -11.95 10.14 -1.01
C ASP A 77 -11.57 8.73 -0.53
N VAL A 78 -11.14 8.56 0.73
CA VAL A 78 -10.74 7.25 1.27
C VAL A 78 -11.75 6.71 2.27
N VAL A 79 -11.93 5.39 2.24
CA VAL A 79 -12.71 4.68 3.27
C VAL A 79 -12.03 3.40 3.70
N PRO A 80 -12.28 2.92 4.94
CA PRO A 80 -11.79 1.63 5.38
C PRO A 80 -12.18 0.52 4.41
N LEU A 81 -11.22 -0.36 4.08
CA LEU A 81 -11.53 -1.60 3.39
C LEU A 81 -12.39 -2.46 4.35
N GLN A 82 -13.63 -2.75 3.94
CA GLN A 82 -14.60 -3.54 4.72
C GLN A 82 -14.34 -5.04 4.63
#